data_AF-A0A9X9A328-F1
#
_entry.id   AF-A0A9X9A328-F1
#
_cell.length_a   1.000
_cell.length_b   1.000
_cell.length_c   1.000
_cell.angle_alpha   90.00
_cell.angle_beta   90.00
_cell.angle_gamma   90.00
#
_symmetry.space_group_name_H-M   'P 1'
#
loop_
_entity.id
_entity.type
_entity.pdbx_description
1 polymer ?
#
loop_
_entity_poly.entity_id
_entity_poly.type
_entity_poly.pdbx_seq_one_letter_code
_entity_poly.pdbx_strand_id
1 'polypeptide(L)'
;EEPELYTSAYKFISIKEYVIYQLFSRYVVDYSIASATGLFNLETLNWDEDVLTMLHMSPEQLSTPVPTTYILSGMKPELAQKMGISAETPIVIGASDGVLANVGVGAI
;
A
#
# COMPACT_ATOMS: atom_id res chain seq x y z
N GLU A 1 15.17 -15.43 -10.82
CA GLU A 1 16.07 -15.30 -11.98
C GLU A 1 16.91 -14.02 -11.97
N GLU A 2 16.62 -13.01 -11.11
CA GLU A 2 17.40 -11.75 -11.04
C GLU A 2 17.84 -11.39 -9.59
N PRO A 3 18.89 -12.03 -9.03
CA PRO A 3 19.28 -11.87 -7.63
C PRO A 3 19.87 -10.48 -7.31
N GLU A 4 20.56 -9.85 -8.25
CA GLU A 4 21.14 -8.52 -8.07
C GLU A 4 20.06 -7.45 -7.99
N LEU A 5 19.03 -7.54 -8.85
CA LEU A 5 17.87 -6.65 -8.79
C LEU A 5 17.10 -6.81 -7.48
N TYR A 6 16.89 -8.06 -7.05
CA TYR A 6 16.23 -8.34 -5.77
C TYR A 6 16.97 -7.72 -4.58
N THR A 7 18.30 -7.89 -4.55
CA THR A 7 19.15 -7.40 -3.45
C THR A 7 19.26 -5.87 -3.44
N SER A 8 19.26 -5.23 -4.61
CA SER A 8 19.37 -3.77 -4.73
C SER A 8 18.02 -3.04 -4.62
N ALA A 9 16.90 -3.76 -4.65
CA ALA A 9 15.57 -3.18 -4.57
C ALA A 9 15.34 -2.53 -3.19
N TYR A 10 15.13 -1.21 -3.21
CA TYR A 10 14.79 -0.46 -2.00
C TYR A 10 13.39 -0.79 -1.47
N LYS A 11 12.41 -1.00 -2.38
CA LYS A 11 11.01 -1.29 -2.05
C LYS A 11 10.37 -2.24 -3.06
N PHE A 12 9.50 -3.13 -2.58
CA PHE A 12 8.57 -3.93 -3.39
C PHE A 12 7.15 -3.42 -3.13
N ILE A 13 6.50 -2.88 -4.16
CA ILE A 13 5.21 -2.18 -4.03
C ILE A 13 4.28 -2.49 -5.21
N SER A 14 2.98 -2.40 -4.98
CA SER A 14 1.96 -2.41 -6.02
C SER A 14 1.87 -1.07 -6.76
N ILE A 15 1.11 -1.05 -7.85
CA ILE A 15 0.80 0.18 -8.60
C ILE A 15 0.05 1.22 -7.74
N LYS A 16 -0.82 0.79 -6.82
CA LYS A 16 -1.56 1.72 -5.95
C LYS A 16 -0.61 2.42 -4.99
N GLU A 17 0.28 1.66 -4.36
CA GLU A 17 1.33 2.20 -3.49
C GLU A 17 2.26 3.16 -4.25
N TYR A 18 2.60 2.87 -5.50
CA TYR A 18 3.37 3.80 -6.34
C TYR A 18 2.63 5.14 -6.52
N VAL A 19 1.33 5.12 -6.85
CA VAL A 19 0.53 6.36 -6.99
C VAL A 19 0.47 7.12 -5.66
N ILE A 20 0.23 6.43 -4.55
CA ILE A 20 0.21 7.05 -3.22
C ILE A 20 1.58 7.66 -2.88
N TYR A 21 2.67 6.99 -3.20
CA TYR A 21 4.01 7.54 -3.02
C TYR A 21 4.25 8.79 -3.89
N GLN A 22 3.79 8.79 -5.14
CA GLN A 22 3.88 9.98 -5.97
C GLN A 22 3.11 11.16 -5.36
N LEU A 23 1.94 10.92 -4.78
CA LEU A 23 1.08 11.96 -4.20
C LEU A 23 1.53 12.45 -2.82
N PHE A 24 2.08 11.57 -1.97
CA PHE A 24 2.32 11.86 -0.55
C PHE A 24 3.75 11.60 -0.06
N SER A 25 4.61 11.02 -0.89
CA SER A 25 5.94 10.51 -0.49
C SER A 25 5.88 9.51 0.67
N ARG A 26 4.79 8.74 0.77
CA ARG A 26 4.56 7.73 1.82
C ARG A 26 4.33 6.36 1.18
N TYR A 27 4.96 5.34 1.75
CA TYR A 27 4.75 3.95 1.37
C TYR A 27 3.75 3.31 2.34
N VAL A 28 2.48 3.28 1.93
CA VAL A 28 1.39 2.66 2.69
C VAL A 28 0.57 1.76 1.78
N VAL A 29 0.15 0.61 2.30
CA VAL A 29 -0.67 -0.38 1.60
C VAL A 29 -1.88 -0.71 2.47
N ASP A 30 -3.05 -0.85 1.87
CA ASP A 30 -4.23 -1.22 2.65
C ASP A 30 -4.23 -2.72 2.95
N TYR A 31 -4.90 -3.14 4.02
CA TYR A 31 -4.96 -4.54 4.42
C TYR A 31 -5.49 -5.49 3.34
N SER A 32 -6.40 -5.04 2.46
CA SER A 32 -6.93 -5.94 1.43
C SER A 32 -5.89 -6.25 0.34
N ILE A 33 -5.10 -5.27 -0.09
CA ILE A 33 -3.97 -5.54 -1.01
C ILE A 33 -2.85 -6.28 -0.28
N ALA A 34 -2.51 -5.90 0.96
CA ALA A 34 -1.49 -6.58 1.74
C ALA A 34 -1.82 -8.07 1.90
N SER A 35 -3.08 -8.42 2.16
CA SER A 35 -3.54 -9.82 2.29
C SER A 35 -3.35 -10.65 1.03
N ALA A 36 -3.27 -10.02 -0.15
CA ALA A 36 -3.11 -10.71 -1.43
C ALA A 36 -1.63 -10.97 -1.80
N THR A 37 -0.67 -10.47 -1.03
CA THR A 37 0.77 -10.64 -1.35
C THR A 37 1.33 -11.99 -0.91
N GLY A 38 0.65 -12.68 0.01
CA GLY A 38 1.17 -13.87 0.69
C GLY A 38 2.22 -13.58 1.77
N LEU A 39 2.51 -12.30 2.04
CA LEU A 39 3.49 -11.86 3.06
C LEU A 39 2.83 -11.32 4.34
N PHE A 40 1.51 -11.24 4.37
CA PHE A 40 0.75 -10.54 5.41
C PHE A 40 0.07 -11.53 6.36
N ASN A 41 0.27 -11.31 7.66
CA ASN A 41 -0.36 -12.09 8.72
C ASN A 41 -1.72 -11.51 9.08
N LEU A 42 -2.78 -12.31 8.91
CA LEU A 42 -4.17 -11.88 9.09
C LEU A 42 -4.57 -11.72 10.57
N GLU A 43 -3.85 -12.34 11.50
CA GLU A 43 -4.13 -12.23 12.93
C GLU A 43 -3.52 -10.95 13.52
N THR A 44 -2.27 -10.66 13.16
CA THR A 44 -1.55 -9.47 13.66
C THR A 44 -1.79 -8.22 12.84
N LEU A 45 -2.38 -8.37 11.64
CA LEU A 45 -2.58 -7.31 10.66
C LEU A 45 -1.29 -6.58 10.29
N ASN A 46 -0.19 -7.34 10.20
CA ASN A 46 1.13 -6.86 9.83
C ASN A 46 1.88 -7.87 8.95
N TRP A 47 3.06 -7.51 8.47
CA TRP A 47 3.90 -8.45 7.72
C TRP A 47 4.30 -9.66 8.57
N ASP A 48 4.30 -10.83 7.96
CA ASP A 48 4.62 -12.10 8.59
C ASP A 48 6.13 -12.30 8.68
N GLU A 49 6.68 -12.25 9.90
CA GLU A 49 8.13 -12.27 10.14
C GLU A 49 8.78 -13.58 9.69
N ASP A 50 8.08 -14.71 9.80
CA ASP A 50 8.60 -16.02 9.40
C ASP A 50 8.71 -16.11 7.87
N VAL A 51 7.68 -15.64 7.16
CA VAL A 51 7.68 -15.57 5.68
C VAL A 51 8.78 -14.63 5.18
N LEU A 52 8.91 -13.45 5.79
CA LEU A 52 9.95 -12.49 5.40
C LEU A 52 11.36 -13.04 5.64
N THR A 53 11.57 -13.72 6.77
CA THR A 53 12.85 -14.39 7.09
C THR A 53 13.18 -15.46 6.05
N MET A 54 12.21 -16.28 5.65
CA MET A 54 12.38 -17.31 4.62
C MET A 54 12.79 -16.71 3.26
N LEU A 55 12.27 -15.53 2.93
CA LEU A 55 12.56 -14.82 1.68
C LEU A 55 13.79 -13.89 1.77
N HIS A 56 14.47 -13.85 2.91
CA HIS A 56 15.57 -12.92 3.19
C HIS A 56 15.17 -11.46 2.89
N MET A 57 13.95 -11.08 3.25
CA MET A 57 13.37 -9.76 3.03
C MET A 57 13.23 -9.02 4.35
N SER A 58 13.51 -7.72 4.36
CA SER A 58 13.23 -6.87 5.52
C SER A 58 11.84 -6.23 5.40
N PRO A 59 11.08 -6.08 6.51
CA PRO A 59 9.80 -5.36 6.50
C PRO A 59 9.91 -3.93 5.95
N GLU A 60 11.07 -3.29 6.11
CA GLU A 60 11.37 -1.97 5.59
C GLU A 60 11.46 -1.94 4.06
N GLN A 61 11.55 -3.08 3.37
CA GLN A 61 11.43 -3.17 1.92
C GLN A 61 9.97 -3.21 1.44
N LEU A 62 9.00 -3.24 2.36
CA LEU A 62 7.56 -3.22 2.06
C LEU A 62 6.92 -1.90 2.51
N SER A 63 5.70 -1.63 2.03
CA SER A 63 4.90 -0.51 2.53
C SER A 63 4.34 -0.80 3.93
N THR A 64 3.99 0.23 4.70
CA THR A 64 3.33 0.04 5.99
C THR A 64 1.86 -0.37 5.78
N PRO A 65 1.40 -1.51 6.33
CA PRO A 65 0.01 -1.91 6.24
C PRO A 65 -0.90 -0.99 7.06
N VAL A 66 -2.04 -0.58 6.49
CA VAL A 66 -3.01 0.29 7.14
C VAL A 66 -4.46 -0.17 6.87
N PRO A 67 -5.45 0.21 7.70
CA PRO A 67 -6.86 -0.06 7.41
C PRO A 67 -7.30 0.52 6.06
N THR A 68 -8.28 -0.11 5.41
CA THR A 68 -8.83 0.35 4.11
C THR A 68 -9.49 1.73 4.18
N THR A 69 -9.81 2.20 5.39
CA THR A 69 -10.35 3.53 5.70
C THR A 69 -9.28 4.56 6.06
N TYR A 70 -7.99 4.21 5.99
CA TYR A 70 -6.90 5.12 6.33
C TYR A 70 -6.91 6.37 5.44
N ILE A 71 -6.78 7.53 6.07
CA ILE A 71 -6.86 8.84 5.42
C ILE A 71 -5.47 9.45 5.30
N LEU A 72 -5.14 9.90 4.10
CA LEU A 72 -3.96 10.68 3.77
C LEU A 72 -4.37 12.14 3.54
N SER A 73 -3.58 13.07 4.06
CA SER A 73 -3.66 14.51 3.78
C SER A 73 -2.25 15.06 3.57
N GLY A 74 -2.15 16.29 3.07
CA GLY A 74 -0.86 16.91 2.72
C GLY A 74 -0.28 16.31 1.45
N MET A 75 -1.08 16.27 0.38
CA MET A 75 -0.61 15.91 -0.96
C MET A 75 0.46 16.91 -1.42
N LYS A 76 1.42 16.46 -2.23
CA LYS A 76 2.39 17.33 -2.90
C LYS A 76 1.69 18.51 -3.58
N PRO A 77 2.00 19.77 -3.21
CA PRO A 77 1.28 20.95 -3.70
C PRO A 77 1.22 21.07 -5.22
N GLU A 78 2.29 20.67 -5.92
CA GLU A 78 2.33 20.72 -7.39
C GLU A 78 1.36 19.75 -8.05
N LEU A 79 1.06 18.61 -7.41
CA LEU A 79 0.08 17.64 -7.92
C LEU A 79 -1.33 18.08 -7.56
N ALA A 80 -1.55 18.58 -6.34
CA ALA A 80 -2.83 19.15 -5.93
C ALA A 80 -3.25 20.32 -6.84
N GLN A 81 -2.30 21.19 -7.20
CA GLN A 81 -2.52 22.29 -8.14
C GLN A 81 -2.90 21.78 -9.54
N LYS A 82 -2.20 20.76 -10.06
CA LYS A 82 -2.53 20.14 -11.35
C LYS A 82 -3.92 19.49 -11.36
N MET A 83 -4.35 18.96 -10.22
CA MET A 83 -5.68 18.35 -10.05
C MET A 83 -6.79 19.37 -9.76
N GLY A 84 -6.44 20.62 -9.44
CA GLY A 84 -7.42 21.67 -9.09
C GLY A 84 -8.06 21.47 -7.71
N ILE A 85 -7.38 20.79 -6.78
CA ILE A 85 -7.86 20.51 -5.42
C ILE A 85 -6.93 21.10 -4.37
N SER A 86 -7.40 21.21 -3.12
CA SER A 86 -6.54 21.58 -1.99
C SER A 86 -5.50 20.48 -1.72
N ALA A 87 -4.27 20.85 -1.36
CA ALA A 87 -3.27 19.89 -0.85
C ALA A 87 -3.74 19.17 0.44
N GLU A 88 -4.68 19.79 1.17
CA GLU A 88 -5.30 19.23 2.37
C GLU A 88 -6.54 18.38 2.07
N THR A 89 -6.89 18.17 0.78
CA THR A 89 -8.01 17.31 0.42
C THR A 89 -7.76 15.89 0.95
N PRO A 90 -8.66 15.33 1.79
CA PRO A 90 -8.46 14.00 2.33
C PRO A 90 -8.60 12.95 1.23
N ILE A 91 -7.64 12.02 1.19
CA ILE A 91 -7.66 10.85 0.29
C ILE A 91 -7.75 9.59 1.14
N VAL A 92 -8.79 8.78 0.90
CA VAL A 92 -8.92 7.46 1.53
C VAL A 92 -8.10 6.46 0.72
N ILE A 93 -7.29 5.63 1.40
CA ILE A 93 -6.38 4.68 0.74
C ILE A 93 -7.11 3.62 -0.12
N GLY A 94 -8.37 3.36 0.22
CA GLY A 94 -9.24 2.41 -0.46
C GLY A 94 -8.90 0.96 -0.17
N ALA A 95 -9.34 0.08 -1.06
CA ALA A 95 -9.16 -1.36 -0.99
C ALA A 95 -8.90 -1.92 -2.41
N SER A 96 -8.72 -3.23 -2.52
CA SER A 96 -8.63 -3.95 -3.79
C SER A 96 -9.96 -3.93 -4.54
N ASP A 97 -9.88 -4.15 -5.85
CA ASP A 97 -11.05 -4.20 -6.74
C ASP A 97 -12.07 -5.27 -6.32
N GLY A 98 -11.63 -6.48 -5.98
CA GLY A 98 -12.50 -7.57 -5.54
C GLY A 98 -13.25 -7.25 -4.24
N VAL A 99 -12.57 -6.64 -3.27
CA VAL A 99 -13.23 -6.23 -2.01
C VAL A 99 -14.24 -5.12 -2.27
N LEU A 100 -13.88 -4.10 -3.07
CA LEU A 100 -14.80 -3.00 -3.39
C LEU A 100 -15.97 -3.44 -4.26
N ALA A 101 -15.79 -4.42 -5.15
CA ALA A 101 -16.87 -5.00 -5.94
C ALA A 101 -17.89 -5.72 -5.06
N ASN A 102 -17.44 -6.54 -4.11
CA ASN A 102 -18.32 -7.23 -3.16
C ASN A 102 -19.12 -6.25 -2.30
N VAL A 103 -18.43 -5.26 -1.72
CA VAL A 103 -19.09 -4.21 -0.93
C VAL A 103 -20.06 -3.40 -1.81
N GLY A 104 -19.69 -3.08 -3.04
CA GLY A 104 -20.50 -2.29 -3.98
C GLY A 104 -21.82 -2.95 -4.37
N VAL A 105 -21.92 -4.28 -4.30
CA VAL A 105 -23.18 -5.03 -4.50
C VAL A 105 -23.89 -5.37 -3.19
N GLY A 106 -23.36 -4.92 -2.05
CA GLY A 106 -23.92 -5.21 -0.72
C GLY A 106 -23.71 -6.64 -0.24
N ALA A 107 -22.72 -7.37 -0.79
CA ALA A 107 -22.33 -8.70 -0.33
C ALA A 107 -21.31 -8.57 0.82
N ILE A 108 -21.83 -8.39 2.03
CA ILE A 108 -21.09 -8.11 3.27
C ILE A 108 -21.31 -9.20 4.31
#